data_AF-A0A8C5H0B0-F1
#
_entry.id   AF-A0A8C5H0B0-F1
#
_cell.length_a   1.000
_cell.length_b   1.000
_cell.length_c   1.000
_cell.angle_alpha   90.00
_cell.angle_beta   90.00
_cell.angle_gamma   90.00
#
_symmetry.space_group_name_H-M   'P 1'
#
loop_
_entity.id
_entity.type
_entity.pdbx_description
1 polymer ?
#
loop_
_entity_poly.entity_id
_entity_poly.type
_entity_poly.pdbx_seq_one_letter_code
_entity_poly.pdbx_strand_id
1 'polypeptide(L)'
;MTTSAAGIYGNFGQANYSAAKLGMLGLANTLAIEGRKYNIYCNTIAPVAGSRLTETVMPPDLVASLKPEYVAPLVLWLCHEQCQENGGLFEVGAGWIGKLRWERTHGHTVRQKNKPMTPEAVRDHWDKICDFNQVTKPVGIQESLQSMVSVLSQVESETEVGANPTSSLLFFSQALAVGQKMPPSTFTFDHTHCILYALGVGMSTKDPDHLRFLYEGDQDFSCLPTFGVIPSQSVLMDGGLSSVPGLNIDLTQVLHGEQYLELYKPLPTSGKLVSEASIADILDKGSGAVLLLDVNTYSGNELVCFNQFSVFVVGAGGFGGKRTSEKAKSPVPPPKRAPDFVAIDSTTKDQAALYRLSGDWNPLHIDPSFAAMGGFKTPILHGLCSFGFAARHVLKHFADNDPSRFKAIKVRFVKPVFPGQSLQTEMWKEGNRVHLQCKVQETDAIVLAGAYVDLHGPSEASPESPTQGSGLHSELVFAEISRRIKEMGAELVKKVNAVFGWEITKDGKTAAQWTIDLKNGAGSLQRGSYSGAADVTFTVSDEDFMEVVQGKLNPQKAFFSGKLKVKGNIMLSQKLEVILKDYAKL
;
A
#
# COMPACT_ATOMS: atom_id res chain seq x y z
N MET A 1 -34.92 2.94 -7.78
CA MET A 1 -35.78 4.13 -7.59
C MET A 1 -35.50 5.16 -8.68
N THR A 2 -36.48 6.01 -9.03
CA THR A 2 -36.32 7.01 -10.11
C THR A 2 -36.53 8.42 -9.58
N THR A 3 -35.43 9.17 -9.48
CA THR A 3 -35.42 10.63 -9.22
C THR A 3 -35.36 11.40 -10.54
N SER A 4 -34.89 12.65 -10.54
CA SER A 4 -34.66 13.48 -11.72
C SER A 4 -33.67 14.60 -11.40
N ALA A 5 -33.06 15.19 -12.44
CA ALA A 5 -32.24 16.40 -12.28
C ALA A 5 -33.03 17.55 -11.61
N ALA A 6 -34.33 17.69 -11.92
CA ALA A 6 -35.21 18.65 -11.25
C ALA A 6 -35.37 18.36 -9.74
N GLY A 7 -35.30 17.09 -9.32
CA GLY A 7 -35.27 16.72 -7.91
C GLY A 7 -33.94 17.07 -7.25
N ILE A 8 -32.82 16.79 -7.92
CA ILE A 8 -31.46 16.96 -7.37
C ILE A 8 -31.08 18.45 -7.29
N TYR A 9 -31.32 19.21 -8.36
CA TYR A 9 -30.83 20.58 -8.52
C TYR A 9 -31.94 21.64 -8.42
N GLY A 10 -33.21 21.23 -8.43
CA GLY A 10 -34.36 22.14 -8.55
C GLY A 10 -34.69 22.50 -9.99
N ASN A 11 -35.94 22.91 -10.24
CA ASN A 11 -36.37 23.47 -11.52
C ASN A 11 -37.56 24.42 -11.33
N PHE A 12 -37.62 25.47 -12.15
CA PHE A 12 -38.67 26.49 -12.05
C PHE A 12 -40.07 25.88 -12.28
N GLY A 13 -41.04 26.24 -11.43
CA GLY A 13 -42.43 25.80 -11.56
C GLY A 13 -42.69 24.33 -11.21
N GLN A 14 -41.72 23.60 -10.67
CA GLN A 14 -41.81 22.15 -10.43
C GLN A 14 -41.66 21.74 -8.95
N ALA A 15 -41.96 22.62 -8.00
CA ALA A 15 -41.73 22.36 -6.57
C ALA A 15 -42.29 21.01 -6.05
N ASN A 16 -43.52 20.66 -6.43
CA ASN A 16 -44.15 19.38 -6.10
C ASN A 16 -43.41 18.17 -6.71
N TYR A 17 -43.01 18.28 -7.98
CA TYR A 17 -42.29 17.24 -8.69
C TYR A 17 -40.86 17.07 -8.14
N SER A 18 -40.14 18.17 -7.92
CA SER A 18 -38.81 18.18 -7.32
C SER A 18 -38.81 17.56 -5.93
N ALA A 19 -39.75 17.96 -5.06
CA ALA A 19 -39.89 17.39 -3.72
C ALA A 19 -40.15 15.88 -3.75
N ALA A 20 -41.09 15.43 -4.58
CA ALA A 20 -41.39 14.01 -4.72
C ALA A 20 -40.16 13.23 -5.23
N LYS A 21 -39.46 13.76 -6.24
CA LYS A 21 -38.31 13.08 -6.86
C LYS A 21 -37.10 13.03 -5.95
N LEU A 22 -36.79 14.07 -5.21
CA LEU A 22 -35.70 14.01 -4.22
C LEU A 22 -36.09 13.13 -3.03
N GLY A 23 -37.38 13.11 -2.65
CA GLY A 23 -37.90 12.18 -1.64
C GLY A 23 -37.64 10.71 -1.98
N MET A 24 -37.71 10.34 -3.27
CA MET A 24 -37.35 8.98 -3.72
C MET A 24 -35.89 8.61 -3.44
N LEU A 25 -34.96 9.57 -3.49
CA LEU A 25 -33.56 9.33 -3.11
C LEU A 25 -33.44 9.09 -1.61
N GLY A 26 -34.12 9.88 -0.77
CA GLY A 26 -34.16 9.67 0.67
C GLY A 26 -34.72 8.29 1.04
N LEU A 27 -35.82 7.89 0.40
CA LEU A 27 -36.40 6.54 0.57
C LEU A 27 -35.43 5.44 0.14
N ALA A 28 -34.78 5.58 -1.02
CA ALA A 28 -33.81 4.61 -1.52
C ALA A 28 -32.63 4.42 -0.58
N ASN A 29 -32.09 5.52 -0.02
CA ASN A 29 -30.97 5.48 0.90
C ASN A 29 -31.30 4.66 2.16
N THR A 30 -32.51 4.81 2.71
CA THR A 30 -32.96 4.02 3.86
C THR A 30 -33.17 2.55 3.49
N LEU A 31 -33.85 2.27 2.37
CA LEU A 31 -34.08 0.89 1.91
C LEU A 31 -32.78 0.16 1.58
N ALA A 32 -31.79 0.86 1.04
CA ALA A 32 -30.44 0.32 0.79
C ALA A 32 -29.77 -0.20 2.06
N ILE A 33 -30.00 0.47 3.20
CA ILE A 33 -29.47 0.07 4.51
C ILE A 33 -30.27 -1.10 5.08
N GLU A 34 -31.60 -0.99 5.09
CA GLU A 34 -32.49 -2.02 5.66
C GLU A 34 -32.39 -3.36 4.91
N GLY A 35 -32.29 -3.31 3.58
CA GLY A 35 -32.24 -4.47 2.70
C GLY A 35 -30.89 -5.16 2.63
N ARG A 36 -29.79 -4.48 3.01
CA ARG A 36 -28.41 -4.98 2.82
C ARG A 36 -28.20 -6.37 3.42
N LYS A 37 -28.67 -6.59 4.65
CA LYS A 37 -28.50 -7.88 5.36
C LYS A 37 -29.27 -9.05 4.71
N TYR A 38 -30.18 -8.75 3.79
CA TYR A 38 -30.98 -9.72 3.05
C TYR A 38 -30.57 -9.82 1.58
N ASN A 39 -29.43 -9.23 1.19
CA ASN A 39 -29.01 -9.11 -0.21
C ASN A 39 -30.04 -8.37 -1.09
N ILE A 40 -30.73 -7.38 -0.51
CA ILE A 40 -31.68 -6.51 -1.23
C ILE A 40 -31.02 -5.14 -1.37
N TYR A 41 -30.62 -4.79 -2.60
CA TYR A 41 -29.98 -3.51 -2.91
C TYR A 41 -30.97 -2.51 -3.51
N CYS A 42 -30.79 -1.23 -3.17
CA CYS A 42 -31.64 -0.15 -3.68
C CYS A 42 -30.76 0.98 -4.20
N ASN A 43 -30.86 1.26 -5.50
CA ASN A 43 -30.15 2.34 -6.17
C ASN A 43 -31.14 3.34 -6.79
N THR A 44 -30.69 4.57 -7.01
CA THR A 44 -31.50 5.65 -7.59
C THR A 44 -30.90 6.14 -8.90
N ILE A 45 -31.75 6.30 -9.91
CA ILE A 45 -31.36 6.90 -11.20
C ILE A 45 -32.13 8.21 -11.43
N ALA A 46 -31.48 9.17 -12.07
CA ALA A 46 -31.99 10.43 -12.56
C ALA A 46 -31.87 10.42 -14.10
N PRO A 47 -32.87 9.88 -14.79
CA PRO A 47 -32.81 9.72 -16.23
C PRO A 47 -33.11 11.03 -16.95
N VAL A 48 -32.37 11.28 -18.02
CA VAL A 48 -32.66 12.31 -19.03
C VAL A 48 -33.03 11.58 -20.31
N ALA A 49 -34.33 11.59 -20.63
CA ALA A 49 -34.88 10.96 -21.83
C ALA A 49 -35.95 11.86 -22.46
N GLY A 50 -36.02 11.82 -23.78
CA GLY A 50 -37.10 12.38 -24.59
C GLY A 50 -38.37 11.62 -24.29
N SER A 51 -39.21 12.22 -23.44
CA SER A 51 -40.55 11.73 -23.14
C SER A 51 -41.59 12.61 -23.81
N ARG A 52 -42.83 12.11 -23.90
CA ARG A 52 -44.01 12.89 -24.30
C ARG A 52 -44.18 14.20 -23.53
N LEU A 53 -43.66 14.26 -22.30
CA LEU A 53 -43.71 15.45 -21.44
C LEU A 53 -42.65 16.51 -21.81
N THR A 54 -41.53 16.10 -22.40
CA THR A 54 -40.39 16.98 -22.76
C THR A 54 -40.37 17.36 -24.25
N GLU A 55 -41.14 16.64 -25.08
CA GLU A 55 -41.33 16.90 -26.51
C GLU A 55 -41.87 18.31 -26.82
N THR A 56 -42.65 18.90 -25.92
CA THR A 56 -43.27 20.22 -26.13
C THR A 56 -42.35 21.39 -25.76
N VAL A 57 -41.17 21.11 -25.21
CA VAL A 57 -40.27 22.13 -24.63
C VAL A 57 -38.86 22.07 -25.24
N MET A 58 -38.44 20.91 -25.77
CA MET A 58 -37.10 20.72 -26.35
C MET A 58 -37.13 20.69 -27.88
N PRO A 59 -36.04 21.09 -28.57
CA PRO A 59 -35.93 20.94 -30.02
C PRO A 59 -36.05 19.47 -30.46
N PRO A 60 -36.70 19.16 -31.60
CA PRO A 60 -36.93 17.79 -32.06
C PRO A 60 -35.66 16.94 -32.18
N ASP A 61 -34.55 17.53 -32.65
CA ASP A 61 -33.27 16.82 -32.82
C ASP A 61 -32.66 16.39 -31.47
N LEU A 62 -32.87 17.19 -30.42
CA LEU A 62 -32.42 16.88 -29.06
C LEU A 62 -33.28 15.77 -28.44
N VAL A 63 -34.59 15.82 -28.64
CA VAL A 63 -35.52 14.76 -28.21
C VAL A 63 -35.16 13.43 -28.88
N ALA A 64 -34.88 13.45 -30.19
CA ALA A 64 -34.48 12.27 -30.95
C ALA A 64 -33.16 11.65 -30.47
N SER A 65 -32.28 12.45 -29.85
CA SER A 65 -31.00 12.03 -29.30
C SER A 65 -31.09 11.50 -27.86
N LEU A 66 -32.18 11.80 -27.15
CA LEU A 66 -32.41 11.41 -25.75
C LEU A 66 -33.25 10.14 -25.65
N LYS A 67 -32.84 9.08 -26.33
CA LYS A 67 -33.59 7.83 -26.42
C LYS A 67 -33.63 7.07 -25.08
N PRO A 68 -34.80 6.58 -24.60
CA PRO A 68 -34.89 5.76 -23.38
C PRO A 68 -34.01 4.51 -23.38
N GLU A 69 -33.70 3.98 -24.57
CA GLU A 69 -32.80 2.85 -24.79
C GLU A 69 -31.38 3.12 -24.26
N TYR A 70 -30.98 4.38 -24.13
CA TYR A 70 -29.70 4.76 -23.53
C TYR A 70 -29.71 4.74 -21.99
N VAL A 71 -30.89 4.67 -21.38
CA VAL A 71 -31.06 4.52 -19.93
C VAL A 71 -31.12 3.05 -19.52
N ALA A 72 -31.74 2.20 -20.35
CA ALA A 72 -32.01 0.81 -20.02
C ALA A 72 -30.78 -0.03 -19.58
N PRO A 73 -29.59 0.08 -20.20
CA PRO A 73 -28.42 -0.69 -19.79
C PRO A 73 -27.99 -0.44 -18.34
N LEU A 74 -28.04 0.80 -17.87
CA LEU A 74 -27.72 1.12 -16.47
C LEU A 74 -28.73 0.48 -15.52
N VAL A 75 -30.02 0.51 -15.86
CA VAL A 75 -31.08 -0.12 -15.05
C VAL A 75 -30.84 -1.62 -14.97
N LEU A 76 -30.56 -2.27 -16.10
CA LEU A 76 -30.29 -3.70 -16.14
C LEU A 76 -29.04 -4.05 -15.33
N TRP A 77 -27.97 -3.25 -15.44
CA TRP A 77 -26.77 -3.46 -14.64
C TRP A 77 -27.03 -3.33 -13.14
N LEU A 78 -27.72 -2.28 -12.70
CA LEU A 78 -28.05 -2.07 -11.29
C LEU A 78 -28.99 -3.13 -10.71
N CYS A 79 -29.70 -3.88 -11.57
CA CYS A 79 -30.56 -5.00 -11.19
C CYS A 79 -29.91 -6.37 -11.44
N HIS A 80 -28.68 -6.42 -11.94
CA HIS A 80 -27.99 -7.68 -12.24
C HIS A 80 -27.41 -8.29 -10.95
N GLU A 81 -27.41 -9.62 -10.84
CA GLU A 81 -26.94 -10.33 -9.63
C GLU A 81 -25.47 -10.05 -9.26
N GLN A 82 -24.65 -9.71 -10.26
CA GLN A 82 -23.24 -9.37 -10.06
C GLN A 82 -23.02 -7.93 -9.59
N CYS A 83 -24.04 -7.07 -9.66
CA CYS A 83 -23.90 -5.68 -9.28
C CYS A 83 -23.90 -5.54 -7.75
N GLN A 84 -22.78 -5.05 -7.21
CA GLN A 84 -22.61 -4.82 -5.77
C GLN A 84 -22.90 -3.36 -5.35
N GLU A 85 -23.44 -2.55 -6.27
CA GLU A 85 -23.79 -1.18 -5.98
C GLU A 85 -25.05 -1.12 -5.10
N ASN A 86 -25.02 -0.31 -4.05
CA ASN A 86 -26.14 -0.17 -3.13
C ASN A 86 -26.17 1.24 -2.51
N GLY A 87 -27.32 1.91 -2.55
CA GLY A 87 -27.47 3.30 -2.13
C GLY A 87 -26.87 4.31 -3.12
N GLY A 88 -26.57 3.89 -4.36
CA GLY A 88 -26.01 4.76 -5.38
C GLY A 88 -27.03 5.74 -5.97
N LEU A 89 -26.56 6.91 -6.40
CA LEU A 89 -27.31 7.89 -7.19
C LEU A 89 -26.61 8.09 -8.53
N PHE A 90 -27.34 7.94 -9.64
CA PHE A 90 -26.78 8.04 -10.97
C PHE A 90 -27.59 8.98 -11.86
N GLU A 91 -26.92 9.82 -12.64
CA GLU A 91 -27.51 10.47 -13.80
C GLU A 91 -27.23 9.65 -15.05
N VAL A 92 -28.21 9.62 -15.98
CA VAL A 92 -28.08 8.81 -17.19
C VAL A 92 -28.91 9.39 -18.34
N GLY A 93 -28.32 9.50 -19.53
CA GLY A 93 -29.00 9.96 -20.73
C GLY A 93 -28.02 10.14 -21.90
N ALA A 94 -28.52 10.06 -23.14
CA ALA A 94 -27.70 10.21 -24.37
C ALA A 94 -26.44 9.32 -24.45
N GLY A 95 -26.40 8.19 -23.73
CA GLY A 95 -25.23 7.31 -23.65
C GLY A 95 -24.18 7.72 -22.62
N TRP A 96 -24.41 8.77 -21.84
CA TRP A 96 -23.59 9.17 -20.70
C TRP A 96 -24.20 8.67 -19.39
N ILE A 97 -23.34 8.22 -18.46
CA ILE A 97 -23.70 7.78 -17.11
C ILE A 97 -22.73 8.42 -16.12
N GLY A 98 -23.26 9.11 -15.11
CA GLY A 98 -22.47 9.71 -14.04
C GLY A 98 -22.98 9.28 -12.66
N LYS A 99 -22.07 8.95 -11.73
CA LYS A 99 -22.43 8.71 -10.33
C LYS A 99 -22.34 10.01 -9.54
N LEU A 100 -23.39 10.33 -8.79
CA LEU A 100 -23.46 11.47 -7.89
C LEU A 100 -23.26 11.05 -6.44
N ARG A 101 -22.77 11.99 -5.63
CA ARG A 101 -22.69 11.89 -4.17
C ARG A 101 -22.75 13.28 -3.56
N TRP A 102 -23.15 13.35 -2.30
CA TRP A 102 -23.07 14.59 -1.52
C TRP A 102 -21.63 14.88 -1.11
N GLU A 103 -21.28 16.17 -1.12
CA GLU A 103 -20.02 16.69 -0.62
C GLU A 103 -20.33 17.79 0.39
N ARG A 104 -19.56 17.83 1.48
CA ARG A 104 -19.74 18.76 2.60
C ARG A 104 -18.43 19.47 2.84
N THR A 105 -18.45 20.80 2.99
CA THR A 105 -17.29 21.59 3.42
C THR A 105 -16.77 21.09 4.77
N HIS A 106 -15.53 21.41 5.12
CA HIS A 106 -15.05 21.17 6.49
C HIS A 106 -15.87 21.95 7.53
N GLY A 107 -16.45 23.08 7.12
CA GLY A 107 -17.21 23.98 7.98
C GLY A 107 -16.31 24.80 8.91
N HIS A 108 -16.93 25.51 9.85
CA HIS A 108 -16.20 26.30 10.83
C HIS A 108 -16.91 26.32 12.19
N THR A 109 -16.15 26.24 13.27
CA THR A 109 -16.68 26.43 14.63
C THR A 109 -16.88 27.92 14.87
N VAL A 110 -18.13 28.35 15.04
CA VAL A 110 -18.49 29.76 15.29
C VAL A 110 -19.01 30.02 16.70
N ARG A 111 -19.14 28.96 17.51
CA ARG A 111 -19.52 29.08 18.93
C ARG A 111 -18.25 29.17 19.80
N GLN A 112 -18.34 29.89 20.91
CA GLN A 112 -17.26 30.01 21.90
C GLN A 112 -17.76 29.51 23.25
N LYS A 113 -16.84 29.04 24.10
CA LYS A 113 -17.17 28.59 25.44
C LYS A 113 -17.78 29.74 26.25
N ASN A 114 -18.86 29.45 26.97
CA ASN A 114 -19.54 30.40 27.86
C ASN A 114 -20.03 31.71 27.22
N LYS A 115 -20.13 31.78 25.88
CA LYS A 115 -20.72 32.93 25.17
C LYS A 115 -21.95 32.50 24.37
N PRO A 116 -22.96 33.37 24.23
CA PRO A 116 -24.06 33.11 23.31
C PRO A 116 -23.53 33.07 21.87
N MET A 117 -24.05 32.14 21.07
CA MET A 117 -23.81 32.13 19.63
C MET A 117 -24.58 33.27 18.99
N THR A 118 -23.90 34.12 18.21
CA THR A 118 -24.51 35.30 17.58
C THR A 118 -24.57 35.15 16.05
N PRO A 119 -25.53 35.80 15.37
CA PRO A 119 -25.55 35.86 13.91
C PRO A 119 -24.28 36.48 13.31
N GLU A 120 -23.67 37.44 13.99
CA GLU A 120 -22.42 38.09 13.55
C GLU A 120 -21.26 37.10 13.51
N ALA A 121 -21.16 36.18 14.48
CA ALA A 121 -20.11 35.16 14.48
C ALA A 121 -20.22 34.22 13.27
N VAL A 122 -21.45 33.94 12.80
CA VAL A 122 -21.70 33.18 11.56
C VAL A 122 -21.30 34.01 10.34
N ARG A 123 -21.76 35.27 10.26
CA ARG A 123 -21.45 36.19 9.16
C ARG A 123 -19.94 36.37 8.98
N ASP A 124 -19.22 36.61 10.07
CA ASP A 124 -17.79 36.95 10.05
C ASP A 124 -16.90 35.77 9.61
N HIS A 125 -17.46 34.54 9.60
CA HIS A 125 -16.77 33.33 9.16
C HIS A 125 -17.46 32.65 7.97
N TRP A 126 -18.38 33.34 7.30
CA TRP A 126 -19.19 32.76 6.23
C TRP A 126 -18.35 32.15 5.10
N ASP A 127 -17.30 32.85 4.68
CA ASP A 127 -16.38 32.39 3.63
C ASP A 127 -15.72 31.05 3.99
N LYS A 128 -15.38 30.83 5.28
CA LYS A 128 -14.81 29.56 5.75
C LYS A 128 -15.85 28.45 5.85
N ILE A 129 -17.07 28.79 6.28
CA ILE A 129 -18.19 27.83 6.37
C ILE A 129 -18.51 27.27 4.97
N CYS A 130 -18.45 28.13 3.96
CA CYS A 130 -18.76 27.81 2.57
C CYS A 130 -17.54 27.38 1.73
N ASP A 131 -16.37 27.13 2.34
CA ASP A 131 -15.14 26.77 1.62
C ASP A 131 -15.11 25.28 1.20
N PHE A 132 -15.06 25.03 -0.12
CA PHE A 132 -14.96 23.70 -0.72
C PHE A 132 -13.52 23.28 -1.07
N ASN A 133 -12.49 24.02 -0.66
CA ASN A 133 -11.10 23.57 -0.81
C ASN A 133 -10.76 22.40 0.12
N GLN A 134 -11.48 22.26 1.24
CA GLN A 134 -11.40 21.11 2.15
C GLN A 134 -12.78 20.51 2.34
N VAL A 135 -12.94 19.26 1.89
CA VAL A 135 -14.25 18.62 1.78
C VAL A 135 -14.28 17.23 2.38
N THR A 136 -15.45 16.85 2.87
CA THR A 136 -15.77 15.52 3.41
C THR A 136 -16.94 14.92 2.62
N LYS A 137 -17.02 13.59 2.57
CA LYS A 137 -18.03 12.83 1.82
C LYS A 137 -18.71 11.83 2.75
N PRO A 138 -19.47 12.30 3.76
CA PRO A 138 -20.08 11.42 4.74
C PRO A 138 -21.04 10.44 4.04
N VAL A 139 -20.84 9.13 4.24
CA VAL A 139 -21.66 8.07 3.63
C VAL A 139 -22.74 7.53 4.58
N GLY A 140 -22.84 8.08 5.80
CA GLY A 140 -23.85 7.70 6.78
C GLY A 140 -24.03 8.73 7.89
N ILE A 141 -25.06 8.52 8.72
CA ILE A 141 -25.42 9.42 9.83
C ILE A 141 -24.26 9.52 10.83
N GLN A 142 -23.60 8.41 11.15
CA GLN A 142 -22.49 8.39 12.12
C GLN A 142 -21.34 9.33 11.68
N GLU A 143 -20.88 9.21 10.44
CA GLU A 143 -19.83 10.10 9.87
C GLU A 143 -20.29 11.55 9.79
N SER A 144 -21.57 11.79 9.51
CA SER A 144 -22.13 13.15 9.51
C SER A 144 -22.02 13.80 10.90
N LEU A 145 -22.29 13.04 11.97
CA LEU A 145 -22.27 13.53 13.35
C LEU A 145 -20.84 13.76 13.91
N GLN A 146 -19.81 13.09 13.37
CA GLN A 146 -18.43 13.18 13.88
C GLN A 146 -17.92 14.62 13.98
N SER A 147 -18.18 15.45 12.96
CA SER A 147 -17.74 16.85 12.95
C SER A 147 -18.40 17.69 14.06
N MET A 148 -19.64 17.37 14.45
CA MET A 148 -20.28 18.07 15.57
C MET A 148 -19.69 17.63 16.90
N VAL A 149 -19.36 16.35 17.06
CA VAL A 149 -18.69 15.83 18.26
C VAL A 149 -17.31 16.46 18.44
N SER A 150 -16.54 16.67 17.35
CA SER A 150 -15.25 17.36 17.43
C SER A 150 -15.40 18.85 17.78
N VAL A 151 -16.46 19.52 17.30
CA VAL A 151 -16.78 20.91 17.71
C VAL A 151 -17.17 20.97 19.19
N LEU A 152 -17.85 19.94 19.70
CA LEU A 152 -18.20 19.85 21.11
C LEU A 152 -16.95 19.80 21.99
N SER A 153 -16.00 18.93 21.65
CA SER A 153 -14.75 18.77 22.40
C SER A 153 -13.82 19.98 22.29
N GLN A 154 -13.69 20.61 21.11
CA GLN A 154 -12.85 21.80 20.92
C GLN A 154 -13.31 22.99 21.76
N VAL A 155 -14.62 23.20 21.87
CA VAL A 155 -15.16 24.33 22.64
C VAL A 155 -15.10 24.06 24.15
N GLU A 156 -15.10 22.79 24.57
CA GLU A 156 -14.89 22.44 25.96
C GLU A 156 -13.42 22.61 26.38
N SER A 157 -12.46 22.42 25.46
CA SER A 157 -11.03 22.51 25.72
C SER A 157 -10.45 23.94 25.73
N GLU A 158 -11.15 24.94 25.20
CA GLU A 158 -10.79 26.36 25.37
C GLU A 158 -10.83 26.73 26.87
N THR A 159 -9.67 26.83 27.50
CA THR A 159 -9.49 27.33 28.87
C THR A 159 -8.58 28.55 28.87
N GLU A 160 -8.99 29.58 29.59
CA GLU A 160 -8.16 30.72 29.98
C GLU A 160 -6.92 30.24 30.73
N VAL A 161 -5.82 30.94 30.51
CA VAL A 161 -4.53 30.74 31.17
C VAL A 161 -4.71 30.89 32.70
N GLY A 162 -4.75 29.78 33.43
CA GLY A 162 -4.81 29.81 34.88
C GLY A 162 -5.02 28.45 35.54
N ALA A 163 -3.91 27.91 36.07
CA ALA A 163 -3.80 26.82 37.06
C ALA A 163 -3.97 25.37 36.57
N ASN A 164 -2.98 24.56 36.97
CA ASN A 164 -2.77 23.14 36.64
C ASN A 164 -3.84 22.18 37.24
N PRO A 165 -3.93 20.94 36.71
CA PRO A 165 -5.15 20.16 36.63
C PRO A 165 -5.20 19.02 37.65
N THR A 166 -6.42 18.62 38.02
CA THR A 166 -6.69 17.29 38.58
C THR A 166 -7.98 16.74 37.99
N SER A 167 -7.86 15.53 37.44
CA SER A 167 -8.91 14.57 37.10
C SER A 167 -10.04 15.03 36.15
N SER A 168 -9.80 14.96 34.85
CA SER A 168 -10.88 14.65 33.90
C SER A 168 -11.03 13.12 33.83
N LEU A 169 -12.13 12.61 34.40
CA LEU A 169 -12.50 11.19 34.41
C LEU A 169 -12.67 10.64 32.98
N LEU A 170 -11.64 9.94 32.48
CA LEU A 170 -11.78 9.02 31.35
C LEU A 170 -12.46 7.74 31.86
N PHE A 171 -13.74 7.55 31.55
CA PHE A 171 -14.42 6.27 31.77
C PHE A 171 -13.97 5.26 30.72
N PHE A 172 -12.82 4.62 30.93
CA PHE A 172 -12.51 3.36 30.26
C PHE A 172 -13.44 2.27 30.81
N SER A 173 -14.52 1.96 30.11
CA SER A 173 -15.18 0.67 30.33
C SER A 173 -14.31 -0.43 29.71
N GLN A 174 -13.24 -0.82 30.39
CA GLN A 174 -12.26 -1.81 29.93
C GLN A 174 -12.94 -3.10 29.42
N ALA A 175 -14.05 -3.50 30.05
CA ALA A 175 -14.84 -4.69 29.68
C ALA A 175 -15.57 -4.56 28.33
N LEU A 176 -15.87 -3.35 27.85
CA LEU A 176 -16.60 -3.14 26.60
C LEU A 176 -15.67 -2.98 25.40
N ALA A 177 -14.41 -2.57 25.60
CA ALA A 177 -13.46 -2.31 24.51
C ALA A 177 -12.57 -3.52 24.16
N VAL A 178 -12.19 -4.35 25.13
CA VAL A 178 -11.37 -5.55 24.86
C VAL A 178 -12.16 -6.55 24.01
N GLY A 179 -11.56 -7.01 22.91
CA GLY A 179 -12.17 -7.91 21.94
C GLY A 179 -13.03 -7.21 20.88
N GLN A 180 -13.20 -5.89 20.96
CA GLN A 180 -13.89 -5.14 19.91
C GLN A 180 -13.13 -5.25 18.60
N LYS A 181 -13.86 -5.58 17.54
CA LYS A 181 -13.36 -5.56 16.17
C LYS A 181 -13.60 -4.19 15.55
N MET A 182 -12.65 -3.76 14.74
CA MET A 182 -12.73 -2.52 13.99
C MET A 182 -13.22 -2.84 12.56
N PRO A 183 -13.80 -1.86 11.84
CA PRO A 183 -14.12 -2.04 10.44
C PRO A 183 -12.89 -2.50 9.65
N PRO A 184 -13.03 -3.48 8.73
CA PRO A 184 -11.91 -3.94 7.93
C PRO A 184 -11.43 -2.81 7.01
N SER A 185 -10.11 -2.71 6.87
CA SER A 185 -9.46 -1.76 5.95
C SER A 185 -8.92 -2.49 4.73
N THR A 186 -8.97 -1.84 3.57
CA THR A 186 -8.46 -2.39 2.30
C THR A 186 -7.28 -1.56 1.82
N PHE A 187 -6.19 -2.22 1.47
CA PHE A 187 -4.98 -1.61 0.91
C PHE A 187 -4.64 -2.24 -0.44
N THR A 188 -4.66 -1.44 -1.50
CA THR A 188 -4.26 -1.86 -2.86
C THR A 188 -2.90 -1.26 -3.17
N PHE A 189 -1.99 -2.08 -3.68
CA PHE A 189 -0.62 -1.66 -3.94
C PHE A 189 -0.03 -2.38 -5.15
N ASP A 190 1.09 -1.86 -5.63
CA ASP A 190 1.87 -2.40 -6.73
C ASP A 190 3.38 -2.30 -6.42
N HIS A 191 4.21 -2.60 -7.42
CA HIS A 191 5.66 -2.56 -7.29
C HIS A 191 6.15 -1.16 -6.89
N THR A 192 5.48 -0.08 -7.33
CA THR A 192 5.82 1.30 -6.95
C THR A 192 5.79 1.49 -5.44
N HIS A 193 4.77 0.96 -4.77
CA HIS A 193 4.65 1.05 -3.32
C HIS A 193 5.75 0.25 -2.60
N CYS A 194 6.09 -0.93 -3.13
CA CYS A 194 7.17 -1.77 -2.59
C CYS A 194 8.52 -1.05 -2.68
N ILE A 195 8.83 -0.48 -3.86
CA ILE A 195 10.09 0.25 -4.13
C ILE A 195 10.15 1.53 -3.29
N LEU A 196 9.05 2.29 -3.24
CA LEU A 196 8.96 3.52 -2.45
C LEU A 196 9.22 3.24 -0.96
N TYR A 197 8.62 2.18 -0.42
CA TYR A 197 8.91 1.74 0.94
C TYR A 197 10.38 1.35 1.10
N ALA A 198 10.92 0.53 0.20
CA ALA A 198 12.32 0.10 0.25
C ALA A 198 13.29 1.28 0.30
N LEU A 199 13.10 2.29 -0.56
CA LEU A 199 13.86 3.55 -0.53
C LEU A 199 13.64 4.33 0.78
N GLY A 200 12.38 4.42 1.23
CA GLY A 200 12.00 5.08 2.49
C GLY A 200 12.60 4.42 3.73
N VAL A 201 12.92 3.14 3.65
CA VAL A 201 13.70 2.40 4.63
C VAL A 201 15.10 2.10 4.10
N GLY A 202 15.75 3.06 3.44
CA GLY A 202 17.20 3.10 3.25
C GLY A 202 17.81 2.09 2.27
N MET A 203 17.03 1.33 1.49
CA MET A 203 17.59 0.60 0.35
C MET A 203 18.14 1.60 -0.67
N SER A 204 19.26 1.24 -1.29
CA SER A 204 19.99 2.12 -2.19
C SER A 204 20.66 1.31 -3.29
N THR A 205 20.68 1.87 -4.50
CA THR A 205 21.41 1.32 -5.65
C THR A 205 22.93 1.30 -5.48
N LYS A 206 23.46 1.88 -4.39
CA LYS A 206 24.87 1.75 -4.00
C LYS A 206 25.26 0.30 -3.73
N ASP A 207 24.33 -0.50 -3.23
CA ASP A 207 24.53 -1.92 -2.98
C ASP A 207 23.85 -2.73 -4.11
N PRO A 208 24.61 -3.50 -4.90
CA PRO A 208 24.04 -4.24 -6.04
C PRO A 208 22.95 -5.23 -5.66
N ASP A 209 23.04 -5.85 -4.48
CA ASP A 209 22.06 -6.81 -3.97
C ASP A 209 20.76 -6.16 -3.50
N HIS A 210 20.67 -4.83 -3.46
CA HIS A 210 19.41 -4.12 -3.21
C HIS A 210 18.54 -3.99 -4.46
N LEU A 211 19.07 -4.29 -5.65
CA LEU A 211 18.34 -4.15 -6.91
C LEU A 211 17.04 -4.97 -6.92
N ARG A 212 17.04 -6.16 -6.29
CA ARG A 212 15.85 -7.00 -6.08
C ARG A 212 14.71 -6.34 -5.30
N PHE A 213 14.94 -5.21 -4.63
CA PHE A 213 13.91 -4.44 -3.92
C PHE A 213 13.59 -3.11 -4.61
N LEU A 214 14.38 -2.72 -5.61
CA LEU A 214 14.36 -1.39 -6.22
C LEU A 214 14.02 -1.40 -7.70
N TYR A 215 14.06 -2.57 -8.36
CA TYR A 215 13.79 -2.72 -9.77
C TYR A 215 12.80 -3.86 -10.00
N GLU A 216 11.62 -3.52 -10.47
CA GLU A 216 10.52 -4.44 -10.77
C GLU A 216 10.82 -5.44 -11.90
N GLY A 217 11.86 -5.17 -12.71
CA GLY A 217 12.35 -6.08 -13.75
C GLY A 217 13.44 -7.05 -13.28
N ASP A 218 13.88 -6.96 -12.02
CA ASP A 218 14.80 -7.94 -11.44
C ASP A 218 14.10 -9.31 -11.34
N GLN A 219 14.82 -10.41 -11.65
CA GLN A 219 14.22 -11.75 -11.63
C GLN A 219 13.78 -12.19 -10.24
N ASP A 220 14.44 -11.66 -9.21
CA ASP A 220 14.14 -11.91 -7.80
C ASP A 220 13.37 -10.74 -7.17
N PHE A 221 12.73 -9.89 -7.98
CA PHE A 221 12.03 -8.72 -7.46
C PHE A 221 11.06 -9.10 -6.34
N SER A 222 11.29 -8.54 -5.17
CA SER A 222 10.63 -8.93 -3.93
C SER A 222 10.23 -7.71 -3.11
N CYS A 223 9.19 -7.88 -2.30
CA CYS A 223 8.80 -6.87 -1.32
C CYS A 223 9.56 -7.08 -0.01
N LEU A 224 10.03 -6.00 0.63
CA LEU A 224 10.68 -6.11 1.94
C LEU A 224 9.69 -6.65 2.99
N PRO A 225 10.11 -7.60 3.85
CA PRO A 225 9.24 -8.21 4.86
C PRO A 225 8.49 -7.18 5.72
N THR A 226 9.17 -6.11 6.13
CA THR A 226 8.60 -5.08 7.01
C THR A 226 7.59 -4.15 6.33
N PHE A 227 7.43 -4.23 5.01
CA PHE A 227 6.31 -3.60 4.32
C PHE A 227 4.96 -4.12 4.83
N GLY A 228 4.91 -5.33 5.41
CA GLY A 228 3.72 -5.92 5.99
C GLY A 228 3.09 -5.11 7.14
N VAL A 229 3.79 -4.11 7.69
CA VAL A 229 3.20 -3.16 8.65
C VAL A 229 2.33 -2.11 7.95
N ILE A 230 2.68 -1.71 6.72
CA ILE A 230 2.05 -0.59 5.99
C ILE A 230 0.56 -0.83 5.74
N PRO A 231 0.10 -1.98 5.17
CA PRO A 231 -1.32 -2.25 4.98
C PRO A 231 -2.12 -2.26 6.28
N SER A 232 -1.49 -2.67 7.38
CA SER A 232 -2.12 -2.73 8.70
C SER A 232 -2.11 -1.37 9.41
N GLN A 233 -1.25 -0.43 9.04
CA GLN A 233 -1.14 0.87 9.71
C GLN A 233 -2.39 1.73 9.54
N SER A 234 -3.12 1.55 8.44
CA SER A 234 -4.39 2.27 8.19
C SER A 234 -5.44 2.09 9.30
N VAL A 235 -5.40 1.00 10.08
CA VAL A 235 -6.34 0.79 11.19
C VAL A 235 -5.98 1.59 12.45
N LEU A 236 -4.72 2.01 12.58
CA LEU A 236 -4.31 2.99 13.60
C LEU A 236 -4.62 4.41 13.13
N MET A 237 -4.45 4.64 11.83
CA MET A 237 -4.70 5.90 11.17
C MET A 237 -6.17 5.97 10.70
N ASP A 238 -6.54 7.00 9.93
CA ASP A 238 -7.88 7.16 9.33
C ASP A 238 -9.08 7.08 10.29
N GLY A 239 -8.87 7.43 11.57
CA GLY A 239 -9.91 7.43 12.59
C GLY A 239 -10.27 6.03 13.13
N GLY A 240 -9.46 5.01 12.84
CA GLY A 240 -9.70 3.64 13.31
C GLY A 240 -9.82 3.57 14.84
N LEU A 241 -8.85 4.08 15.60
CA LEU A 241 -8.92 4.12 17.07
C LEU A 241 -10.15 4.88 17.60
N SER A 242 -10.57 5.94 16.89
CA SER A 242 -11.74 6.74 17.20
C SER A 242 -13.07 6.04 16.91
N SER A 243 -13.05 4.95 16.12
CA SER A 243 -14.24 4.14 15.82
C SER A 243 -14.63 3.18 16.94
N VAL A 244 -13.76 2.98 17.93
CA VAL A 244 -13.99 2.03 19.02
C VAL A 244 -14.89 2.67 20.09
N PRO A 245 -16.10 2.12 20.34
CA PRO A 245 -16.97 2.64 21.38
C PRO A 245 -16.31 2.62 22.76
N GLY A 246 -16.33 3.75 23.46
CA GLY A 246 -15.77 3.87 24.81
C GLY A 246 -14.29 4.26 24.87
N LEU A 247 -13.63 4.47 23.72
CA LEU A 247 -12.29 5.06 23.65
C LEU A 247 -12.39 6.51 23.15
N ASN A 248 -12.09 7.48 24.02
CA ASN A 248 -11.89 8.87 23.62
C ASN A 248 -10.39 9.19 23.73
N ILE A 249 -9.67 9.01 22.62
CA ILE A 249 -8.21 9.13 22.58
C ILE A 249 -7.86 10.38 21.77
N ASP A 250 -7.16 11.31 22.42
CA ASP A 250 -6.49 12.41 21.74
C ASP A 250 -5.25 11.86 21.01
N LEU A 251 -5.29 11.90 19.68
CA LEU A 251 -4.20 11.39 18.82
C LEU A 251 -2.88 12.15 19.03
N THR A 252 -2.90 13.38 19.58
CA THR A 252 -1.66 14.10 19.91
C THR A 252 -0.92 13.52 21.12
N GLN A 253 -1.61 12.71 21.94
CA GLN A 253 -1.08 12.01 23.11
C GLN A 253 -0.75 10.54 22.82
N VAL A 254 -0.81 10.14 21.55
CA VAL A 254 -0.57 8.76 21.11
C VAL A 254 0.88 8.57 20.72
N LEU A 255 1.56 7.65 21.41
CA LEU A 255 2.91 7.22 21.09
C LEU A 255 2.89 5.76 20.66
N HIS A 256 3.64 5.45 19.60
CA HIS A 256 3.86 4.07 19.19
C HIS A 256 4.99 3.47 20.05
N GLY A 257 4.65 2.59 20.99
CA GLY A 257 5.59 2.07 21.99
C GLY A 257 6.31 0.78 21.55
N GLU A 258 5.59 -0.17 20.95
CA GLU A 258 6.16 -1.44 20.48
C GLU A 258 5.46 -1.91 19.20
N GLN A 259 6.21 -2.60 18.34
CA GLN A 259 5.69 -3.23 17.13
C GLN A 259 6.06 -4.71 17.11
N TYR A 260 5.11 -5.56 16.72
CA TYR A 260 5.35 -6.93 16.28
C TYR A 260 4.78 -7.14 14.90
N LEU A 261 5.52 -7.87 14.05
CA LEU A 261 5.07 -8.35 12.74
C LEU A 261 5.45 -9.82 12.62
N GLU A 262 4.54 -10.65 12.14
CA GLU A 262 4.77 -12.04 11.75
C GLU A 262 4.23 -12.27 10.36
N LEU A 263 5.06 -12.85 9.49
CA LEU A 263 4.71 -13.25 8.14
C LEU A 263 4.41 -14.75 8.13
N TYR A 264 3.23 -15.10 7.61
CA TYR A 264 2.87 -16.49 7.36
C TYR A 264 3.26 -16.91 5.93
N LYS A 265 3.42 -15.93 5.04
CA LYS A 265 3.93 -16.08 3.67
C LYS A 265 4.74 -14.83 3.29
N PRO A 266 5.66 -14.93 2.32
CA PRO A 266 6.26 -13.76 1.70
C PRO A 266 5.18 -12.81 1.16
N LEU A 267 5.42 -11.51 1.28
CA LEU A 267 4.49 -10.50 0.78
C LEU A 267 4.49 -10.50 -0.75
N PRO A 268 3.31 -10.41 -1.40
CA PRO A 268 3.27 -10.23 -2.84
C PRO A 268 3.83 -8.85 -3.22
N THR A 269 4.25 -8.71 -4.48
CA THR A 269 4.81 -7.45 -5.01
C THR A 269 3.75 -6.51 -5.60
N SER A 270 2.50 -6.97 -5.67
CA SER A 270 1.32 -6.18 -6.00
C SER A 270 0.06 -6.91 -5.52
N GLY A 271 -1.05 -6.20 -5.40
CA GLY A 271 -2.35 -6.80 -5.14
C GLY A 271 -3.20 -5.99 -4.17
N LYS A 272 -4.19 -6.66 -3.61
CA LYS A 272 -5.16 -6.10 -2.68
C LYS A 272 -5.13 -6.89 -1.39
N LEU A 273 -4.89 -6.20 -0.29
CA LEU A 273 -4.85 -6.75 1.06
C LEU A 273 -6.02 -6.21 1.89
N VAL A 274 -6.58 -7.06 2.74
CA VAL A 274 -7.66 -6.68 3.68
C VAL A 274 -7.17 -6.89 5.10
N SER A 275 -7.19 -5.85 5.91
CA SER A 275 -6.74 -5.84 7.30
C SER A 275 -7.93 -5.82 8.25
N GLU A 276 -8.00 -6.79 9.15
CA GLU A 276 -8.99 -6.87 10.23
C GLU A 276 -8.32 -6.64 11.57
N ALA A 277 -8.73 -5.59 12.28
CA ALA A 277 -8.15 -5.19 13.55
C ALA A 277 -9.07 -5.47 14.74
N SER A 278 -8.47 -5.75 15.89
CA SER A 278 -9.18 -5.94 17.15
C SER A 278 -8.35 -5.50 18.35
N ILE A 279 -9.01 -5.01 19.40
CA ILE A 279 -8.33 -4.67 20.66
C ILE A 279 -8.06 -5.96 21.42
N ALA A 280 -6.81 -6.40 21.42
CA ALA A 280 -6.38 -7.56 22.17
C ALA A 280 -6.47 -7.30 23.68
N ASP A 281 -6.02 -6.14 24.13
CA ASP A 281 -6.01 -5.77 25.55
C ASP A 281 -5.81 -4.28 25.80
N ILE A 282 -6.11 -3.84 27.04
CA ILE A 282 -5.83 -2.48 27.52
C ILE A 282 -5.16 -2.59 28.89
N LEU A 283 -3.99 -1.98 29.04
CA LEU A 283 -3.15 -2.04 30.24
C LEU A 283 -3.02 -0.68 30.90
N ASP A 284 -3.01 -0.66 32.22
CA ASP A 284 -2.74 0.53 33.01
C ASP A 284 -1.25 0.63 33.36
N LYS A 285 -0.60 1.73 32.95
CA LYS A 285 0.80 2.03 33.30
C LYS A 285 0.93 3.16 34.33
N GLY A 286 -0.18 3.60 34.92
CA GLY A 286 -0.26 4.68 35.89
C GLY A 286 -0.31 6.04 35.22
N SER A 287 0.78 6.44 34.55
CA SER A 287 0.88 7.72 33.82
C SER A 287 0.25 7.71 32.42
N GLY A 288 -0.19 6.54 31.94
CA GLY A 288 -0.82 6.34 30.64
C GLY A 288 -1.42 4.95 30.51
N ALA A 289 -2.14 4.73 29.41
CA ALA A 289 -2.69 3.42 29.04
C ALA A 289 -1.87 2.81 27.88
N VAL A 290 -1.77 1.48 27.83
CA VAL A 290 -1.30 0.78 26.63
C VAL A 290 -2.46 0.03 25.99
N LEU A 291 -2.73 0.31 24.73
CA LEU A 291 -3.65 -0.46 23.90
C LEU A 291 -2.83 -1.47 23.08
N LEU A 292 -3.21 -2.73 23.16
CA LEU A 292 -2.69 -3.78 22.29
C LEU A 292 -3.68 -4.02 21.17
N LEU A 293 -3.27 -3.71 19.95
CA LEU A 293 -4.09 -3.85 18.75
C LEU A 293 -3.54 -4.97 17.88
N ASP A 294 -4.31 -6.03 17.74
CA ASP A 294 -4.01 -7.17 16.88
C ASP A 294 -4.65 -6.93 15.51
N VAL A 295 -3.87 -7.09 14.43
CA VAL A 295 -4.32 -6.87 13.05
C VAL A 295 -3.90 -8.06 12.20
N ASN A 296 -4.89 -8.76 11.65
CA ASN A 296 -4.68 -9.83 10.68
C ASN A 296 -4.87 -9.27 9.27
N THR A 297 -3.92 -9.52 8.36
CA THR A 297 -3.99 -9.04 6.99
C THR A 297 -4.03 -10.20 6.00
N TYR A 298 -5.01 -10.16 5.11
CA TYR A 298 -5.36 -11.25 4.19
C TYR A 298 -5.17 -10.84 2.73
N SER A 299 -4.75 -11.79 1.90
CA SER A 299 -4.81 -11.73 0.43
C SER A 299 -5.85 -12.73 -0.05
N GLY A 300 -7.00 -12.24 -0.52
CA GLY A 300 -8.18 -13.09 -0.71
C GLY A 300 -8.59 -13.73 0.62
N ASN A 301 -8.56 -15.06 0.70
CA ASN A 301 -8.88 -15.83 1.91
C ASN A 301 -7.65 -16.28 2.70
N GLU A 302 -6.45 -15.95 2.24
CA GLU A 302 -5.21 -16.41 2.87
C GLU A 302 -4.67 -15.37 3.84
N LEU A 303 -4.36 -15.77 5.08
CA LEU A 303 -3.65 -14.94 6.04
C LEU A 303 -2.20 -14.76 5.61
N VAL A 304 -1.77 -13.52 5.37
CA VAL A 304 -0.42 -13.20 4.88
C VAL A 304 0.46 -12.73 6.03
N CYS A 305 -0.05 -11.81 6.86
CA CYS A 305 0.70 -11.33 8.03
C CYS A 305 -0.21 -11.01 9.22
N PHE A 306 0.40 -11.04 10.40
CA PHE A 306 -0.17 -10.56 11.64
C PHE A 306 0.69 -9.43 12.20
N ASN A 307 0.06 -8.34 12.59
CA ASN A 307 0.68 -7.23 13.30
C ASN A 307 0.10 -7.10 14.70
N GLN A 308 0.94 -6.80 15.69
CA GLN A 308 0.49 -6.30 16.99
C GLN A 308 1.12 -4.94 17.26
N PHE A 309 0.29 -3.91 17.25
CA PHE A 309 0.68 -2.56 17.60
C PHE A 309 0.47 -2.35 19.10
N SER A 310 1.51 -1.85 19.78
CA SER A 310 1.41 -1.43 21.17
C SER A 310 1.43 0.09 21.22
N VAL A 311 0.26 0.66 21.49
CA VAL A 311 0.02 2.10 21.48
C VAL A 311 -0.05 2.61 22.90
N PHE A 312 0.82 3.55 23.26
CA PHE A 312 0.80 4.22 24.56
C PHE A 312 0.04 5.53 24.45
N VAL A 313 -0.99 5.70 25.27
CA VAL A 313 -1.78 6.93 25.36
C VAL A 313 -1.39 7.64 26.65
N VAL A 314 -0.69 8.77 26.50
CA VAL A 314 -0.21 9.58 27.61
C VAL A 314 -1.40 10.15 28.39
N GLY A 315 -1.33 10.13 29.73
CA GLY A 315 -2.37 10.67 30.61
C GLY A 315 -3.59 9.78 30.81
N ALA A 316 -3.76 8.74 30.00
CA ALA A 316 -4.91 7.84 30.04
C ALA A 316 -4.82 6.68 31.06
N GLY A 317 -3.86 6.74 31.99
CA GLY A 317 -3.65 5.70 33.02
C GLY A 317 -4.39 5.99 34.33
N GLY A 318 -4.11 5.19 35.36
CA GLY A 318 -4.60 5.42 36.73
C GLY A 318 -6.02 4.90 36.98
N PHE A 319 -6.55 4.06 36.09
CA PHE A 319 -7.87 3.45 36.20
C PHE A 319 -7.86 2.11 36.96
N GLY A 320 -6.71 1.67 37.47
CA GLY A 320 -6.58 0.47 38.30
C GLY A 320 -6.58 -0.85 37.50
N GLY A 321 -6.29 -0.79 36.20
CA GLY A 321 -6.22 -1.95 35.33
C GLY A 321 -4.97 -2.82 35.54
N LYS A 322 -4.95 -3.99 34.92
CA LYS A 322 -3.77 -4.87 34.93
C LYS A 322 -2.58 -4.20 34.22
N ARG A 323 -1.37 -4.49 34.70
CA ARG A 323 -0.11 -3.91 34.16
C ARG A 323 0.52 -4.74 33.04
N THR A 324 0.13 -6.00 32.89
CA THR A 324 0.68 -6.96 31.93
C THR A 324 -0.46 -7.70 31.21
N SER A 325 -0.17 -8.25 30.03
CA SER A 325 -1.08 -9.10 29.27
C SER A 325 -0.34 -10.31 28.75
N GLU A 326 -0.95 -11.48 28.83
CA GLU A 326 -0.48 -12.71 28.17
C GLU A 326 -0.64 -12.66 26.65
N LYS A 327 -1.49 -11.75 26.13
CA LYS A 327 -1.67 -11.53 24.69
C LYS A 327 -0.54 -10.69 24.08
N ALA A 328 0.25 -9.99 24.90
CA ALA A 328 1.35 -9.16 24.43
C ALA A 328 2.52 -10.01 23.93
N LYS A 329 2.95 -9.80 22.69
CA LYS A 329 4.22 -10.34 22.18
C LYS A 329 5.36 -9.63 22.91
N SER A 330 6.08 -10.35 23.75
CA SER A 330 7.04 -9.75 24.69
C SER A 330 8.37 -9.39 24.01
N PRO A 331 8.94 -8.19 24.29
CA PRO A 331 10.31 -7.89 23.90
C PRO A 331 11.31 -8.74 24.70
N VAL A 332 12.46 -9.02 24.10
CA VAL A 332 13.50 -9.89 24.70
C VAL A 332 14.82 -9.14 24.70
N PRO A 333 15.46 -8.92 25.87
CA PRO A 333 16.74 -8.22 25.94
C PRO A 333 17.83 -8.96 25.15
N PRO A 334 18.83 -8.24 24.60
CA PRO A 334 19.93 -8.89 23.90
C PRO A 334 20.80 -9.71 24.87
N PRO A 335 21.51 -10.73 24.36
CA PRO A 335 22.50 -11.49 25.14
C PRO A 335 23.56 -10.59 25.80
N LYS A 336 24.00 -10.96 27.01
CA LYS A 336 25.05 -10.23 27.77
C LYS A 336 26.46 -10.59 27.26
N ARG A 337 26.71 -10.40 25.97
CA ARG A 337 28.00 -10.61 25.28
C ARG A 337 28.17 -9.57 24.17
N ALA A 338 29.36 -9.46 23.58
CA ALA A 338 29.56 -8.58 22.42
C ALA A 338 28.62 -8.97 21.25
N PRO A 339 28.14 -8.01 20.44
CA PRO A 339 27.38 -8.30 19.21
C PRO A 339 28.19 -9.19 18.27
N ASP A 340 27.51 -10.10 17.58
CA ASP A 340 28.12 -10.91 16.51
C ASP A 340 28.37 -10.06 15.27
N PHE A 341 27.49 -9.09 15.01
CA PHE A 341 27.62 -8.17 13.90
C PHE A 341 27.06 -6.79 14.27
N VAL A 342 27.64 -5.75 13.67
CA VAL A 342 27.19 -4.36 13.83
C VAL A 342 27.11 -3.74 12.45
N ALA A 343 25.90 -3.31 12.05
CA ALA A 343 25.66 -2.55 10.83
C ALA A 343 25.45 -1.08 11.19
N ILE A 344 26.07 -0.18 10.41
CA ILE A 344 25.89 1.27 10.57
C ILE A 344 25.38 1.81 9.24
N ASP A 345 24.28 2.55 9.28
CA ASP A 345 23.73 3.20 8.09
C ASP A 345 23.18 4.59 8.43
N SER A 346 23.48 5.56 7.57
CA SER A 346 23.10 6.95 7.78
C SER A 346 21.76 7.24 7.13
N THR A 347 20.83 7.75 7.93
CA THR A 347 19.57 8.27 7.39
C THR A 347 19.85 9.57 6.62
N THR A 348 19.05 9.85 5.60
CA THR A 348 19.12 11.16 4.93
C THR A 348 18.40 12.24 5.76
N LYS A 349 18.69 13.52 5.49
CA LYS A 349 17.92 14.63 6.09
C LYS A 349 16.44 14.59 5.72
N ASP A 350 16.13 14.05 4.54
CA ASP A 350 14.77 13.93 4.01
C ASP A 350 14.15 12.55 4.25
N GLN A 351 14.76 11.72 5.12
CA GLN A 351 14.33 10.32 5.30
C GLN A 351 12.87 10.22 5.75
N ALA A 352 12.45 11.08 6.68
CA ALA A 352 11.07 11.14 7.14
C ALA A 352 10.11 11.67 6.05
N ALA A 353 10.58 12.60 5.22
CA ALA A 353 9.82 13.15 4.10
C ALA A 353 9.57 12.10 3.00
N LEU A 354 10.51 11.18 2.80
CA LEU A 354 10.36 10.03 1.90
C LEU A 354 9.50 8.92 2.52
N TYR A 355 9.82 8.49 3.75
CA TYR A 355 9.14 7.36 4.39
C TYR A 355 7.63 7.62 4.60
N ARG A 356 7.23 8.85 4.92
CA ARG A 356 5.80 9.19 5.09
C ARG A 356 4.95 8.94 3.85
N LEU A 357 5.55 8.93 2.65
CA LEU A 357 4.85 8.61 1.41
C LEU A 357 4.37 7.15 1.37
N SER A 358 4.85 6.29 2.27
CA SER A 358 4.34 4.93 2.48
C SER A 358 3.08 4.86 3.34
N GLY A 359 2.59 5.97 3.93
CA GLY A 359 1.25 6.01 4.55
C GLY A 359 1.15 6.73 5.90
N ASP A 360 2.26 6.99 6.60
CA ASP A 360 2.24 7.69 7.89
C ASP A 360 2.45 9.20 7.72
N TRP A 361 1.35 9.92 7.57
CA TRP A 361 1.33 11.35 7.29
C TRP A 361 1.45 12.24 8.54
N ASN A 362 1.66 11.69 9.74
CA ASN A 362 1.67 12.44 10.99
C ASN A 362 2.61 13.67 10.91
N PRO A 363 2.10 14.90 11.15
CA PRO A 363 2.90 16.12 11.05
C PRO A 363 4.13 16.15 11.96
N LEU A 364 4.15 15.37 13.05
CA LEU A 364 5.29 15.19 13.96
C LEU A 364 6.62 14.89 13.22
N HIS A 365 6.53 14.29 12.04
CA HIS A 365 7.67 13.83 11.26
C HIS A 365 8.12 14.80 10.16
N ILE A 366 7.45 15.94 9.99
CA ILE A 366 7.78 16.90 8.92
C ILE A 366 7.59 18.37 9.29
N ASP A 367 6.62 18.71 10.13
CA ASP A 367 6.29 20.08 10.52
C ASP A 367 7.01 20.45 11.82
N PRO A 368 7.95 21.43 11.80
CA PRO A 368 8.67 21.86 13.01
C PRO A 368 7.76 22.41 14.11
N SER A 369 6.67 23.10 13.75
CA SER A 369 5.73 23.67 14.73
C SER A 369 4.98 22.56 15.46
N PHE A 370 4.58 21.53 14.73
CA PHE A 370 3.92 20.37 15.32
C PHE A 370 4.87 19.52 16.17
N ALA A 371 6.11 19.32 15.71
CA ALA A 371 7.13 18.63 16.49
C ALA A 371 7.42 19.35 17.82
N ALA A 372 7.47 20.69 17.81
CA ALA A 372 7.64 21.50 19.01
C ALA A 372 6.49 21.33 20.02
N MET A 373 5.23 21.24 19.55
CA MET A 373 4.09 20.94 20.42
C MET A 373 4.21 19.57 21.08
N GLY A 374 4.78 18.58 20.38
CA GLY A 374 5.10 17.25 20.91
C GLY A 374 6.32 17.21 21.83
N GLY A 375 6.97 18.35 22.09
CA GLY A 375 8.15 18.45 22.96
C GLY A 375 9.49 18.17 22.26
N PHE A 376 9.52 18.12 20.93
CA PHE A 376 10.74 17.89 20.15
C PHE A 376 11.26 19.18 19.53
N LYS A 377 12.58 19.38 19.54
CA LYS A 377 13.20 20.59 18.97
C LYS A 377 13.07 20.67 17.45
N THR A 378 13.02 19.52 16.79
CA THR A 378 12.90 19.36 15.34
C THR A 378 12.08 18.11 15.05
N PRO A 379 11.52 17.96 13.84
CA PRO A 379 10.82 16.74 13.45
C PRO A 379 11.68 15.48 13.66
N ILE A 380 11.05 14.42 14.16
CA ILE A 380 11.70 13.13 14.41
C ILE A 380 11.40 12.16 13.28
N LEU A 381 12.29 11.20 13.05
CA LEU A 381 12.06 10.09 12.14
C LEU A 381 11.00 9.14 12.71
N HIS A 382 10.17 8.56 11.85
CA HIS A 382 9.22 7.53 12.25
C HIS A 382 9.93 6.34 12.93
N GLY A 383 9.40 5.87 14.05
CA GLY A 383 9.91 4.65 14.69
C GLY A 383 9.89 3.46 13.73
N LEU A 384 8.82 3.33 12.95
CA LEU A 384 8.69 2.28 11.92
C LEU A 384 9.71 2.39 10.78
N CYS A 385 10.25 3.59 10.50
CA CYS A 385 11.36 3.73 9.57
C CYS A 385 12.65 3.14 10.18
N SER A 386 12.98 3.49 11.43
CA SER A 386 14.14 2.92 12.14
C SER A 386 14.03 1.39 12.31
N PHE A 387 12.80 0.89 12.50
CA PHE A 387 12.46 -0.53 12.48
C PHE A 387 12.77 -1.18 11.12
N GLY A 388 12.38 -0.56 10.01
CA GLY A 388 12.72 -1.05 8.66
C GLY A 388 14.22 -1.08 8.42
N PHE A 389 14.95 -0.08 8.93
CA PHE A 389 16.43 -0.07 8.93
C PHE A 389 17.03 -1.27 9.65
N ALA A 390 16.64 -1.47 10.90
CA ALA A 390 17.16 -2.60 11.68
C ALA A 390 16.80 -3.96 11.05
N ALA A 391 15.57 -4.10 10.51
CA ALA A 391 15.11 -5.34 9.90
C ALA A 391 15.90 -5.68 8.62
N ARG A 392 16.18 -4.68 7.75
CA ARG A 392 16.95 -4.94 6.53
C ARG A 392 18.41 -5.30 6.83
N HIS A 393 19.00 -4.77 7.91
CA HIS A 393 20.35 -5.17 8.32
C HIS A 393 20.40 -6.65 8.71
N VAL A 394 19.39 -7.15 9.42
CA VAL A 394 19.26 -8.58 9.73
C VAL A 394 19.04 -9.39 8.46
N LEU A 395 18.12 -8.95 7.59
CA LEU A 395 17.80 -9.64 6.34
C LEU A 395 19.04 -9.78 5.44
N LYS A 396 19.81 -8.71 5.28
CA LYS A 396 21.06 -8.71 4.50
C LYS A 396 22.11 -9.65 5.10
N HIS A 397 22.35 -9.58 6.41
CA HIS A 397 23.47 -10.28 7.02
C HIS A 397 23.19 -11.74 7.38
N PHE A 398 21.97 -12.08 7.81
CA PHE A 398 21.64 -13.42 8.33
C PHE A 398 20.70 -14.22 7.44
N ALA A 399 20.15 -13.59 6.40
CA ALA A 399 19.22 -14.19 5.46
C ALA A 399 19.57 -13.96 3.99
N ASP A 400 20.77 -13.46 3.67
CA ASP A 400 21.26 -13.29 2.29
C ASP A 400 20.31 -12.46 1.41
N ASN A 401 19.62 -11.48 2.03
CA ASN A 401 18.58 -10.69 1.39
C ASN A 401 17.42 -11.52 0.80
N ASP A 402 17.17 -12.75 1.29
CA ASP A 402 16.04 -13.62 0.92
C ASP A 402 14.84 -13.36 1.85
N PRO A 403 13.77 -12.70 1.37
CA PRO A 403 12.59 -12.40 2.17
C PRO A 403 11.83 -13.64 2.63
N SER A 404 11.96 -14.78 1.95
CA SER A 404 11.29 -16.03 2.32
C SER A 404 11.79 -16.61 3.64
N ARG A 405 12.99 -16.20 4.07
CA ARG A 405 13.57 -16.59 5.35
C ARG A 405 13.10 -15.71 6.51
N PHE A 406 12.45 -14.58 6.25
CA PHE A 406 12.00 -13.68 7.31
C PHE A 406 10.65 -14.14 7.88
N LYS A 407 10.64 -14.55 9.15
CA LYS A 407 9.42 -15.05 9.81
C LYS A 407 8.72 -13.97 10.63
N ALA A 408 9.43 -13.34 11.56
CA ALA A 408 8.81 -12.37 12.46
C ALA A 408 9.82 -11.36 12.99
N ILE A 409 9.33 -10.23 13.48
CA ILE A 409 10.13 -9.20 14.14
C ILE A 409 9.35 -8.59 15.30
N LYS A 410 10.04 -8.36 16.42
CA LYS A 410 9.55 -7.61 17.57
C LYS A 410 10.51 -6.47 17.86
N VAL A 411 9.99 -5.28 18.17
CA VAL A 411 10.77 -4.16 18.68
C VAL A 411 10.03 -3.41 19.78
N ARG A 412 10.79 -2.74 20.67
CA ARG A 412 10.30 -1.64 21.52
C ARG A 412 11.01 -0.35 21.13
N PHE A 413 10.25 0.71 20.86
CA PHE A 413 10.75 2.05 20.61
C PHE A 413 11.08 2.73 21.95
N VAL A 414 12.26 3.35 22.06
CA VAL A 414 12.77 3.87 23.34
C VAL A 414 13.06 5.37 23.30
N LYS A 415 13.82 5.82 22.29
CA LYS A 415 14.21 7.21 22.11
C LYS A 415 14.00 7.63 20.65
N PRO A 416 13.77 8.93 20.38
CA PRO A 416 13.60 9.42 19.02
C PRO A 416 14.92 9.33 18.23
N VAL A 417 14.78 9.22 16.91
CA VAL A 417 15.85 9.40 15.92
C VAL A 417 15.54 10.68 15.16
N PHE A 418 16.56 11.45 14.83
CA PHE A 418 16.42 12.64 13.97
C PHE A 418 16.93 12.32 12.56
N PRO A 419 16.19 12.70 11.49
CA PRO A 419 16.66 12.52 10.12
C PRO A 419 18.05 13.13 9.89
N GLY A 420 18.95 12.38 9.27
CA GLY A 420 20.36 12.73 9.09
C GLY A 420 21.31 12.04 10.09
N GLN A 421 20.79 11.43 11.15
CA GLN A 421 21.59 10.65 12.10
C GLN A 421 21.89 9.25 11.59
N SER A 422 22.94 8.63 12.14
CA SER A 422 23.41 7.30 11.78
C SER A 422 22.86 6.25 12.74
N LEU A 423 22.19 5.25 12.19
CA LEU A 423 21.62 4.12 12.91
C LEU A 423 22.66 3.00 12.99
N GLN A 424 23.04 2.63 14.20
CA GLN A 424 23.90 1.49 14.50
C GLN A 424 23.04 0.33 15.01
N THR A 425 22.91 -0.73 14.21
CA THR A 425 22.19 -1.96 14.56
C THR A 425 23.18 -3.01 15.04
N GLU A 426 23.16 -3.29 16.34
CA GLU A 426 23.90 -4.36 17.00
C GLU A 426 23.07 -5.65 16.93
N MET A 427 23.66 -6.76 16.52
CA MET A 427 22.95 -8.02 16.27
C MET A 427 23.66 -9.21 16.92
N TRP A 428 22.88 -10.14 17.50
CA TRP A 428 23.34 -11.38 18.13
C TRP A 428 22.53 -12.55 17.61
N LYS A 429 23.18 -13.55 17.02
CA LYS A 429 22.53 -14.74 16.49
C LYS A 429 22.46 -15.84 17.55
N GLU A 430 21.25 -16.31 17.84
CA GLU A 430 20.97 -17.42 18.75
C GLU A 430 20.05 -18.42 18.03
N GLY A 431 20.66 -19.41 17.35
CA GLY A 431 19.94 -20.33 16.47
C GLY A 431 19.28 -19.61 15.29
N ASN A 432 17.95 -19.71 15.19
CA ASN A 432 17.14 -19.07 14.16
C ASN A 432 16.63 -17.68 14.57
N ARG A 433 16.93 -17.21 15.79
CA ARG A 433 16.58 -15.87 16.26
C ARG A 433 17.81 -14.98 16.21
N VAL A 434 17.65 -13.79 15.64
CA VAL A 434 18.64 -12.71 15.72
C VAL A 434 18.10 -11.67 16.69
N HIS A 435 18.69 -11.59 17.88
CA HIS A 435 18.44 -10.48 18.80
C HIS A 435 19.09 -9.22 18.23
N LEU A 436 18.47 -8.07 18.44
CA LEU A 436 19.02 -6.81 17.97
C LEU A 436 18.75 -5.65 18.92
N GLN A 437 19.61 -4.64 18.83
CA GLN A 437 19.46 -3.35 19.45
C GLN A 437 19.88 -2.30 18.43
N CYS A 438 19.14 -1.18 18.35
CA CYS A 438 19.52 -0.08 17.47
C CYS A 438 19.81 1.17 18.29
N LYS A 439 20.89 1.85 17.93
CA LYS A 439 21.35 3.08 18.55
C LYS A 439 21.54 4.19 17.52
N VAL A 440 21.54 5.43 17.99
CA VAL A 440 22.07 6.56 17.25
C VAL A 440 23.57 6.63 17.50
N GLN A 441 24.39 6.42 16.47
CA GLN A 441 25.85 6.33 16.59
C GLN A 441 26.45 7.58 17.24
N GLU A 442 25.94 8.76 16.89
CA GLU A 442 26.46 10.04 17.34
C GLU A 442 26.25 10.29 18.84
N THR A 443 25.31 9.60 19.48
CA THR A 443 24.91 9.84 20.88
C THR A 443 24.94 8.60 21.76
N ASP A 444 25.19 7.43 21.17
CA ASP A 444 25.04 6.09 21.78
C ASP A 444 23.64 5.84 22.40
N ALA A 445 22.65 6.66 22.04
CA ALA A 445 21.29 6.54 22.53
C ALA A 445 20.60 5.33 21.91
N ILE A 446 20.18 4.38 22.75
CA ILE A 446 19.35 3.23 22.33
C ILE A 446 17.98 3.75 21.88
N VAL A 447 17.62 3.46 20.63
CA VAL A 447 16.34 3.85 20.00
C VAL A 447 15.41 2.67 19.80
N LEU A 448 15.96 1.47 19.55
CA LEU A 448 15.22 0.20 19.55
C LEU A 448 15.83 -0.74 20.59
N ALA A 449 15.01 -1.25 21.50
CA ALA A 449 15.44 -2.19 22.53
C ALA A 449 14.55 -3.43 22.57
N GLY A 450 15.09 -4.48 23.22
CA GLY A 450 14.36 -5.73 23.44
C GLY A 450 13.87 -6.37 22.14
N ALA A 451 14.61 -6.15 21.05
CA ALA A 451 14.19 -6.47 19.71
C ALA A 451 14.78 -7.80 19.24
N TYR A 452 14.06 -8.47 18.35
CA TYR A 452 14.53 -9.68 17.69
C TYR A 452 13.86 -9.86 16.33
N VAL A 453 14.52 -10.61 15.46
CA VAL A 453 13.97 -11.16 14.22
C VAL A 453 14.06 -12.67 14.31
N ASP A 454 12.94 -13.35 14.08
CA ASP A 454 12.92 -14.79 13.84
C ASP A 454 13.08 -15.05 12.35
N LEU A 455 13.98 -15.95 12.01
CA LEU A 455 14.18 -16.44 10.66
C LEU A 455 13.67 -17.88 10.55
N HIS A 456 13.22 -18.27 9.36
CA HIS A 456 13.13 -19.68 9.03
C HIS A 456 14.54 -20.27 8.97
N GLY A 457 14.68 -21.51 9.44
CA GLY A 457 15.91 -22.27 9.25
C GLY A 457 16.21 -22.44 7.76
N PRO A 458 17.46 -22.74 7.38
CA PRO A 458 17.75 -23.14 6.01
C PRO A 458 16.85 -24.33 5.65
N SER A 459 16.00 -24.18 4.64
CA SER A 459 15.10 -25.26 4.20
C SER A 459 15.94 -26.43 3.70
N GLU A 460 15.64 -27.67 4.15
CA GLU A 460 16.13 -28.90 3.51
C GLU A 460 15.40 -29.22 2.19
N ALA A 461 14.48 -28.37 1.75
CA ALA A 461 13.85 -28.46 0.44
C ALA A 461 13.73 -27.05 -0.14
N SER A 462 14.77 -26.62 -0.83
CA SER A 462 14.56 -25.81 -2.02
C SER A 462 14.13 -26.78 -3.12
N PRO A 463 13.01 -26.58 -3.85
CA PRO A 463 13.03 -27.03 -5.24
C PRO A 463 14.26 -26.35 -5.84
N GLU A 464 15.13 -27.14 -6.47
CA GLU A 464 16.36 -26.66 -7.09
C GLU A 464 16.15 -25.24 -7.61
N SER A 465 16.92 -24.31 -7.05
CA SER A 465 17.16 -23.02 -7.70
C SER A 465 17.41 -23.35 -9.17
N PRO A 466 16.72 -22.74 -10.15
CA PRO A 466 17.08 -22.96 -11.53
C PRO A 466 18.43 -22.29 -11.75
N THR A 467 19.49 -23.02 -11.43
CA THR A 467 20.91 -22.72 -11.61
C THR A 467 21.40 -21.43 -10.95
N GLN A 468 22.56 -21.53 -10.28
CA GLN A 468 23.45 -20.40 -10.09
C GLN A 468 23.45 -19.53 -11.35
N GLY A 469 23.06 -18.25 -11.23
CA GLY A 469 23.29 -17.27 -12.28
C GLY A 469 24.76 -17.36 -12.68
N SER A 470 25.02 -17.73 -13.93
CA SER A 470 26.35 -18.16 -14.37
C SER A 470 27.35 -17.00 -14.55
N GLY A 471 26.98 -15.81 -14.05
CA GLY A 471 27.73 -14.56 -14.25
C GLY A 471 27.83 -14.17 -15.72
N LEU A 472 26.85 -14.58 -16.54
CA LEU A 472 26.76 -14.25 -17.97
C LEU A 472 25.87 -13.02 -18.15
N HIS A 473 26.39 -11.99 -18.82
CA HIS A 473 25.64 -10.78 -19.15
C HIS A 473 24.47 -11.05 -20.11
N SER A 474 24.61 -12.05 -20.98
CA SER A 474 23.55 -12.46 -21.91
C SER A 474 22.27 -12.97 -21.24
N GLU A 475 22.33 -13.44 -19.98
CA GLU A 475 21.16 -13.94 -19.24
C GLU A 475 20.07 -12.86 -19.12
N LEU A 476 20.46 -11.59 -18.94
CA LEU A 476 19.54 -10.45 -18.86
C LEU A 476 18.74 -10.27 -20.15
N VAL A 477 19.40 -10.43 -21.30
CA VAL A 477 18.76 -10.29 -22.61
C VAL A 477 17.78 -11.43 -22.86
N PHE A 478 18.15 -12.68 -22.51
CA PHE A 478 17.23 -13.82 -22.65
C PHE A 478 16.03 -13.74 -21.71
N ALA A 479 16.20 -13.18 -20.50
CA ALA A 479 15.09 -12.92 -19.59
C ALA A 479 14.08 -11.91 -20.18
N GLU A 480 14.58 -10.84 -20.79
CA GLU A 480 13.74 -9.83 -21.44
C GLU A 480 13.06 -10.37 -22.72
N ILE A 481 13.77 -11.18 -23.52
CA ILE A 481 13.17 -11.89 -24.66
C ILE A 481 12.02 -12.80 -24.16
N SER A 482 12.20 -13.50 -23.04
CA SER A 482 11.18 -14.34 -22.43
C SER A 482 9.94 -13.55 -22.02
N ARG A 483 10.11 -12.38 -21.39
CA ARG A 483 9.01 -11.46 -21.04
C ARG A 483 8.24 -11.04 -22.28
N ARG A 484 8.94 -10.62 -23.34
CA ARG A 484 8.32 -10.18 -24.59
C ARG A 484 7.55 -11.29 -25.31
N ILE A 485 8.06 -12.53 -25.28
CA ILE A 485 7.34 -13.68 -25.83
C ILE A 485 6.04 -13.94 -25.06
N LYS A 486 6.02 -13.76 -23.74
CA LYS A 486 4.78 -13.87 -22.95
C LYS A 486 3.73 -12.81 -23.34
N GLU A 487 4.17 -11.59 -23.69
CA GLU A 487 3.27 -10.48 -24.03
C GLU A 487 2.79 -10.52 -25.49
N MET A 488 3.69 -10.79 -26.43
CA MET A 488 3.45 -10.62 -27.87
C MET A 488 3.67 -11.91 -28.69
N GLY A 489 3.84 -13.04 -28.03
CA GLY A 489 4.32 -14.27 -28.65
C GLY A 489 3.46 -14.77 -29.82
N ALA A 490 2.14 -14.65 -29.76
CA ALA A 490 1.24 -15.02 -30.85
C ALA A 490 1.48 -14.21 -32.15
N GLU A 491 1.88 -12.94 -32.04
CA GLU A 491 2.26 -12.13 -33.20
C GLU A 491 3.67 -12.47 -33.71
N LEU A 492 4.59 -12.71 -32.79
CA LEU A 492 5.98 -13.06 -33.10
C LEU A 492 6.04 -14.41 -33.83
N VAL A 493 5.26 -15.41 -33.39
CA VAL A 493 5.16 -16.72 -34.05
C VAL A 493 4.69 -16.56 -35.50
N LYS A 494 3.65 -15.74 -35.76
CA LYS A 494 3.15 -15.48 -37.12
C LYS A 494 4.20 -14.83 -38.03
N LYS A 495 5.00 -13.90 -37.49
CA LYS A 495 6.01 -13.15 -38.27
C LYS A 495 7.27 -13.98 -38.52
N VAL A 496 7.70 -14.76 -37.53
CA VAL A 496 9.02 -15.42 -37.53
C VAL A 496 8.93 -16.86 -38.04
N ASN A 497 8.04 -17.67 -37.48
CA ASN A 497 7.78 -19.08 -37.85
C ASN A 497 9.06 -19.95 -37.89
N ALA A 498 9.84 -19.94 -36.80
CA ALA A 498 11.11 -20.66 -36.69
C ALA A 498 11.51 -20.94 -35.22
N VAL A 499 12.35 -21.95 -35.02
CA VAL A 499 12.98 -22.25 -33.72
C VAL A 499 14.48 -21.91 -33.77
N PHE A 500 14.95 -21.09 -32.84
CA PHE A 500 16.34 -20.63 -32.76
C PHE A 500 17.04 -21.26 -31.55
N GLY A 501 18.19 -21.88 -31.79
CA GLY A 501 19.12 -22.31 -30.76
C GLY A 501 20.22 -21.28 -30.52
N TRP A 502 20.65 -21.14 -29.28
CA TRP A 502 21.76 -20.28 -28.87
C TRP A 502 22.71 -21.05 -27.99
N GLU A 503 24.00 -20.94 -28.30
CA GLU A 503 25.11 -21.45 -27.51
C GLU A 503 25.97 -20.25 -27.11
N ILE A 504 25.82 -19.82 -25.85
CA ILE A 504 26.64 -18.76 -25.28
C ILE A 504 27.91 -19.39 -24.73
N THR A 505 29.04 -18.83 -25.11
CA THR A 505 30.36 -19.28 -24.67
C THR A 505 31.03 -18.26 -23.76
N LYS A 506 31.81 -18.74 -22.79
CA LYS A 506 32.69 -17.93 -21.94
C LYS A 506 34.01 -18.66 -21.81
N ASP A 507 35.13 -17.94 -21.97
CA ASP A 507 36.48 -18.51 -22.00
C ASP A 507 36.64 -19.70 -22.97
N GLY A 508 35.96 -19.64 -24.11
CA GLY A 508 36.01 -20.65 -25.17
C GLY A 508 35.22 -21.94 -24.90
N LYS A 509 34.46 -22.02 -23.80
CA LYS A 509 33.57 -23.15 -23.48
C LYS A 509 32.11 -22.72 -23.49
N THR A 510 31.20 -23.61 -23.87
CA THR A 510 29.76 -23.37 -23.76
C THR A 510 29.36 -23.18 -22.31
N ALA A 511 28.88 -21.98 -21.99
CA ALA A 511 28.47 -21.57 -20.65
C ALA A 511 26.95 -21.63 -20.48
N ALA A 512 26.18 -21.38 -21.55
CA ALA A 512 24.73 -21.56 -21.53
C ALA A 512 24.19 -21.97 -22.91
N GLN A 513 23.06 -22.67 -22.90
CA GLN A 513 22.29 -22.98 -24.10
C GLN A 513 20.85 -22.48 -23.94
N TRP A 514 20.29 -21.91 -25.00
CA TRP A 514 18.92 -21.41 -25.02
C TRP A 514 18.19 -21.84 -26.28
N THR A 515 16.89 -22.04 -26.15
CA THR A 515 15.99 -22.32 -27.27
C THR A 515 14.87 -21.30 -27.27
N ILE A 516 14.68 -20.62 -28.40
CA ILE A 516 13.59 -19.70 -28.66
C ILE A 516 12.68 -20.33 -29.70
N ASP A 517 11.52 -20.82 -29.29
CA ASP A 517 10.50 -21.34 -30.19
C ASP A 517 9.53 -20.21 -30.57
N LEU A 518 9.60 -19.76 -31.82
CA LEU A 518 8.64 -18.84 -32.43
C LEU A 518 7.95 -19.51 -33.63
N LYS A 519 7.70 -20.82 -33.52
CA LYS A 519 7.06 -21.66 -34.53
C LYS A 519 5.77 -22.28 -33.99
N ASN A 520 5.77 -22.68 -32.72
CA ASN A 520 4.69 -23.43 -32.10
C ASN A 520 3.94 -22.60 -31.04
N GLY A 521 2.63 -22.85 -30.91
CA GLY A 521 1.79 -22.25 -29.86
C GLY A 521 1.82 -20.72 -29.85
N ALA A 522 1.96 -20.14 -28.66
CA ALA A 522 2.19 -18.71 -28.46
C ALA A 522 3.69 -18.34 -28.41
N GLY A 523 4.58 -19.27 -28.77
CA GLY A 523 6.03 -19.11 -28.62
C GLY A 523 6.52 -19.38 -27.20
N SER A 524 7.80 -19.73 -27.07
CA SER A 524 8.43 -20.01 -25.78
C SER A 524 9.94 -19.79 -25.80
N LEU A 525 10.53 -19.61 -24.62
CA LEU A 525 11.97 -19.56 -24.42
C LEU A 525 12.36 -20.53 -23.29
N GLN A 526 13.36 -21.36 -23.52
CA GLN A 526 13.84 -22.38 -22.58
C GLN A 526 15.36 -22.35 -22.46
N ARG A 527 15.87 -22.55 -21.24
CA ARG A 527 17.30 -22.73 -20.95
C ARG A 527 17.63 -24.22 -20.90
N GLY A 528 18.76 -24.63 -21.46
CA GLY A 528 19.28 -26.00 -21.40
C GLY A 528 19.38 -26.70 -22.76
N SER A 529 19.78 -27.97 -22.69
CA SER A 529 20.01 -28.83 -23.86
C SER A 529 18.71 -29.12 -24.62
N TYR A 530 18.76 -28.97 -25.94
CA TYR A 530 17.59 -29.01 -26.83
C TYR A 530 16.87 -30.39 -26.85
N SER A 531 15.53 -30.44 -26.91
CA SER A 531 14.71 -31.69 -26.92
C SER A 531 14.11 -32.13 -28.30
N GLY A 532 14.47 -31.48 -29.40
CA GLY A 532 14.18 -31.79 -30.84
C GLY A 532 15.23 -31.19 -31.84
N ALA A 533 14.83 -30.49 -32.92
CA ALA A 533 15.76 -29.81 -33.86
C ALA A 533 15.52 -28.28 -34.03
N ALA A 534 16.49 -27.43 -33.66
CA ALA A 534 16.48 -26.01 -33.98
C ALA A 534 16.60 -25.79 -35.50
N ASP A 535 15.83 -24.84 -36.07
CA ASP A 535 15.92 -24.52 -37.49
C ASP A 535 17.24 -23.78 -37.80
N VAL A 536 17.77 -23.03 -36.82
CA VAL A 536 19.08 -22.39 -36.87
C VAL A 536 19.67 -22.27 -35.46
N THR A 537 20.98 -22.47 -35.31
CA THR A 537 21.72 -22.35 -34.06
C THR A 537 22.83 -21.31 -34.19
N PHE A 538 22.93 -20.43 -33.19
CA PHE A 538 23.99 -19.43 -33.06
C PHE A 538 24.97 -19.83 -31.96
N THR A 539 26.26 -19.69 -32.22
CA THR A 539 27.31 -19.82 -31.18
C THR A 539 28.08 -18.50 -31.10
N VAL A 540 28.18 -17.91 -29.92
CA VAL A 540 28.79 -16.59 -29.71
C VAL A 540 29.34 -16.47 -28.29
N SER A 541 30.36 -15.64 -28.07
CA SER A 541 30.81 -15.32 -26.71
C SER A 541 29.78 -14.46 -25.98
N ASP A 542 29.75 -14.53 -24.66
CA ASP A 542 28.88 -13.68 -23.83
C ASP A 542 29.14 -12.19 -24.12
N GLU A 543 30.41 -11.81 -24.27
CA GLU A 543 30.84 -10.45 -24.56
C GLU A 543 30.42 -9.99 -25.96
N ASP A 544 30.71 -10.77 -27.01
CA ASP A 544 30.34 -10.41 -28.39
C ASP A 544 28.80 -10.41 -28.58
N PHE A 545 28.08 -11.28 -27.87
CA PHE A 545 26.61 -11.26 -27.87
C PHE A 545 26.07 -9.94 -27.33
N MET A 546 26.63 -9.44 -26.23
CA MET A 546 26.24 -8.14 -25.68
C MET A 546 26.59 -6.98 -26.62
N GLU A 547 27.75 -7.02 -27.29
CA GLU A 547 28.08 -6.02 -28.31
C GLU A 547 27.09 -6.04 -29.49
N VAL A 548 26.63 -7.22 -29.89
CA VAL A 548 25.61 -7.38 -30.94
C VAL A 548 24.26 -6.81 -30.52
N VAL A 549 23.81 -7.12 -29.31
CA VAL A 549 22.52 -6.63 -28.77
C VAL A 549 22.54 -5.11 -28.59
N GLN A 550 23.64 -4.55 -28.09
CA GLN A 550 23.84 -3.10 -27.93
C GLN A 550 24.07 -2.36 -29.25
N GLY A 551 24.10 -3.07 -30.39
CA GLY A 551 24.36 -2.49 -31.71
C GLY A 551 25.81 -2.02 -31.94
N LYS A 552 26.73 -2.32 -31.02
CA LYS A 552 28.16 -1.98 -31.12
C LYS A 552 28.89 -2.89 -32.12
N LEU A 553 28.47 -4.14 -32.21
CA LEU A 553 28.99 -5.12 -33.17
C LEU A 553 27.90 -5.50 -34.17
N ASN A 554 28.15 -5.24 -35.45
CA ASN A 554 27.22 -5.63 -36.50
C ASN A 554 27.17 -7.17 -36.64
N PRO A 555 25.99 -7.82 -36.62
CA PRO A 555 25.85 -9.28 -36.71
C PRO A 555 26.51 -9.91 -37.94
N GLN A 556 26.46 -9.25 -39.10
CA GLN A 556 27.08 -9.75 -40.34
C GLN A 556 28.60 -9.72 -40.23
N LYS A 557 29.17 -8.64 -39.66
CA LYS A 557 30.62 -8.56 -39.39
C LYS A 557 31.06 -9.59 -38.34
N ALA A 558 30.26 -9.81 -37.30
CA ALA A 558 30.52 -10.86 -36.30
C ALA A 558 30.56 -12.25 -36.95
N PHE A 559 29.67 -12.50 -37.92
CA PHE A 559 29.65 -13.75 -38.67
C PHE A 559 30.90 -13.95 -39.53
N PHE A 560 31.26 -12.98 -40.37
CA PHE A 560 32.43 -13.08 -41.26
C PHE A 560 33.77 -13.12 -40.51
N SER A 561 33.84 -12.55 -39.31
CA SER A 561 35.04 -12.62 -38.44
C SER A 561 35.12 -13.90 -37.60
N GLY A 562 34.10 -14.76 -37.66
CA GLY A 562 34.03 -16.01 -36.90
C GLY A 562 33.63 -15.87 -35.42
N LYS A 563 33.32 -14.64 -34.97
CA LYS A 563 32.84 -14.33 -33.60
C LYS A 563 31.41 -14.80 -33.35
N LEU A 564 30.56 -14.76 -34.37
CA LEU A 564 29.22 -15.34 -34.38
C LEU A 564 29.21 -16.51 -35.37
N LYS A 565 29.00 -17.73 -34.90
CA LYS A 565 28.87 -18.91 -35.78
C LYS A 565 27.41 -19.24 -35.94
N VAL A 566 27.01 -19.64 -37.15
CA VAL A 566 25.63 -20.01 -37.48
C VAL A 566 25.63 -21.40 -38.10
N LYS A 567 24.76 -22.29 -37.61
CA LYS A 567 24.54 -23.64 -38.12
C LYS A 567 23.06 -23.85 -38.41
N GLY A 568 22.71 -24.55 -39.49
CA GLY A 568 21.31 -24.78 -39.90
C GLY A 568 20.89 -23.84 -41.03
N ASN A 569 19.61 -23.43 -41.06
CA ASN A 569 19.07 -22.58 -42.11
C ASN A 569 19.47 -21.11 -41.91
N ILE A 570 20.60 -20.73 -42.51
CA ILE A 570 21.20 -19.39 -42.40
C ILE A 570 20.23 -18.29 -42.85
N MET A 571 19.31 -18.53 -43.78
CA MET A 571 18.34 -17.50 -44.20
C MET A 571 17.41 -17.07 -43.04
N LEU A 572 17.16 -17.94 -42.06
CA LEU A 572 16.38 -17.59 -40.88
C LEU A 572 17.13 -16.66 -39.93
N SER A 573 18.46 -16.57 -40.02
CA SER A 573 19.23 -15.64 -39.20
C SER A 573 18.94 -14.17 -39.53
N GLN A 574 18.44 -13.87 -40.73
CA GLN A 574 18.01 -12.52 -41.11
C GLN A 574 16.75 -12.07 -40.35
N LYS A 575 15.92 -13.01 -39.90
CA LYS A 575 14.73 -12.72 -39.08
C LYS A 575 15.08 -12.38 -37.63
N LEU A 576 16.33 -12.58 -37.23
CA LEU A 576 16.79 -12.28 -35.88
C LEU A 576 16.69 -10.78 -35.56
N GLU A 577 16.84 -9.92 -36.56
CA GLU A 577 16.62 -8.47 -36.37
C GLU A 577 15.20 -8.19 -35.87
N VAL A 578 14.17 -8.95 -36.27
CA VAL A 578 12.80 -8.75 -35.77
C VAL A 578 12.70 -9.01 -34.26
N ILE A 579 13.56 -9.88 -33.73
CA ILE A 579 13.67 -10.19 -32.31
C ILE A 579 14.54 -9.14 -31.61
N LEU A 580 15.69 -8.76 -32.21
CA LEU A 580 16.72 -7.97 -31.54
C LEU A 580 16.62 -6.44 -31.75
N LYS A 581 15.92 -5.95 -32.78
CA LYS A 581 15.98 -4.55 -33.26
C LYS A 581 15.46 -3.50 -32.28
N ASP A 582 14.59 -3.87 -31.35
CA ASP A 582 14.11 -2.94 -30.32
C ASP A 582 15.06 -2.81 -29.11
N TYR A 583 16.10 -3.67 -29.03
CA TYR A 583 17.07 -3.65 -27.93
C TYR A 583 18.32 -2.80 -28.23
N ALA A 584 18.51 -2.35 -29.48
CA ALA A 584 19.63 -1.50 -29.87
C ALA A 584 19.57 -0.06 -29.29
N LYS A 585 18.57 0.24 -28.43
CA LYS A 585 18.35 1.56 -27.81
C LYS A 585 18.20 1.52 -26.28
N LEU A 586 18.40 0.37 -25.64
CA LEU A 586 18.43 0.24 -24.18
C LEU A 586 19.85 0.43 -23.63
#